data_AF-A0A183HXL9-F1
#
_entry.id   AF-A0A183HXL9-F1
#
_cell.length_a   1.000
_cell.length_b   1.000
_cell.length_c   1.000
_cell.angle_alpha   90.00
_cell.angle_beta   90.00
_cell.angle_gamma   90.00
#
_symmetry.space_group_name_H-M   'P 1'
#
loop_
_entity.id
_entity.type
_entity.pdbx_description
1 polymer ?
#
loop_
_entity_poly.entity_id
_entity_poly.type
_entity_poly.pdbx_seq_one_letter_code
_entity_poly.pdbx_strand_id
1 'polypeptide(L)' 'MFPTLQVAVSGLEPATRYSLMVDLTCIDNKRYRYAFHQSKWIVAGPGKLPYLLNLILKLIGILVFPAFFNFQFI' A
#
# COMPACT_ATOMS: atom_id res chain seq x y z
N MET A 1 4.57 0.53 -11.48
CA MET A 1 5.66 1.20 -10.73
C MET A 1 6.98 0.59 -11.14
N PHE A 2 8.08 1.32 -11.03
CA PHE A 2 9.43 0.81 -11.23
C PHE A 2 10.19 0.91 -9.89
N PRO A 3 10.79 -0.18 -9.39
CA PRO A 3 10.70 -1.53 -9.92
C PRO A 3 9.27 -2.09 -9.88
N THR A 4 8.99 -3.13 -10.67
CA THR A 4 7.70 -3.81 -10.64
C THR A 4 7.55 -4.56 -9.32
N LEU A 5 6.38 -4.43 -8.67
CA LEU A 5 6.05 -5.26 -7.51
C LEU A 5 5.73 -6.66 -8.03
N GLN A 6 6.57 -7.64 -7.72
CA GLN A 6 6.37 -9.04 -8.06
C GLN A 6 6.07 -9.83 -6.79
N VAL A 7 5.04 -10.69 -6.86
CA VAL A 7 4.58 -11.48 -5.72
C VAL A 7 4.35 -12.90 -6.22
N ALA A 8 4.92 -13.88 -5.52
CA ALA A 8 4.61 -15.29 -5.71
C ALA A 8 3.65 -15.74 -4.60
N VAL A 9 2.59 -16.44 -4.98
CA VAL A 9 1.61 -17.02 -4.05
C VAL A 9 1.61 -18.53 -4.24
N SER A 10 1.71 -19.27 -3.14
CA SER A 10 1.72 -20.74 -3.12
C SER A 10 0.78 -21.28 -2.03
N GLY A 11 0.37 -22.54 -2.14
CA GLY A 11 -0.50 -23.19 -1.15
C GLY A 11 -1.98 -22.78 -1.19
N LEU A 12 -2.46 -22.26 -2.32
CA LEU A 12 -3.88 -21.92 -2.52
C LEU A 12 -4.71 -23.17 -2.80
N GLU A 13 -5.90 -23.26 -2.17
CA GLU A 13 -6.88 -24.32 -2.47
C GLU A 13 -7.45 -24.12 -3.89
N PRO A 14 -7.31 -25.09 -4.82
CA PRO A 14 -7.72 -24.92 -6.22
C PRO A 14 -9.23 -24.71 -6.44
N ALA A 15 -10.07 -25.19 -5.52
CA ALA A 15 -11.52 -25.10 -5.62
C ALA A 15 -12.10 -23.73 -5.23
N THR A 16 -11.26 -22.80 -4.77
CA THR A 16 -11.70 -21.53 -4.17
C THR A 16 -11.32 -20.34 -5.04
N ARG A 17 -12.16 -19.30 -5.05
CA ARG A 17 -11.89 -18.04 -5.76
C ARG A 17 -11.23 -17.05 -4.80
N TYR A 18 -10.17 -16.40 -5.27
CA TYR A 18 -9.42 -15.41 -4.50
C TYR A 18 -9.35 -14.09 -5.25
N SER A 19 -9.24 -12.99 -4.51
CA SER A 19 -8.97 -11.66 -5.05
C SER A 19 -7.74 -11.09 -4.36
N LEU A 20 -6.78 -10.62 -5.15
CA LEU A 20 -5.58 -9.96 -4.64
C LEU A 20 -5.73 -8.46 -4.83
N MET A 21 -5.51 -7.70 -3.76
CA MET A 21 -5.58 -6.25 -3.76
C MET A 21 -4.32 -5.69 -3.13
N VAL A 22 -3.75 -4.67 -3.76
CA VAL A 22 -2.62 -3.91 -3.23
C VAL A 22 -3.13 -2.55 -2.82
N ASP A 23 -2.95 -2.21 -1.54
CA ASP A 23 -3.28 -0.88 -1.02
C ASP A 23 -2.00 -0.15 -0.62
N LEU A 24 -1.85 1.09 -1.11
CA LEU A 24 -0.69 1.94 -0.86
C LEU A 24 -1.08 3.07 0.07
N THR A 25 -0.69 2.96 1.34
CA THR A 25 -0.94 4.00 2.34
C THR A 25 0.24 4.95 2.46
N CYS A 26 -0.03 6.24 2.69
CA CYS A 26 1.02 7.21 2.95
C CYS A 26 1.76 6.87 4.25
N ILE A 27 3.09 6.90 4.20
CA ILE A 27 3.98 6.62 5.33
C ILE A 27 3.89 7.75 6.37
N ASP A 28 3.72 8.99 5.90
CA ASP A 28 3.49 10.14 6.74
C ASP A 28 2.54 11.15 6.09
N ASN A 29 2.12 12.13 6.88
CA ASN A 29 1.29 13.24 6.42
C ASN A 29 2.14 14.49 6.22
N LYS A 30 3.26 14.38 5.48
CA LYS A 30 4.15 15.51 5.18
C LYS A 30 4.29 15.69 3.67
N ARG A 31 4.32 16.95 3.23
CA ARG A 31 4.64 17.29 1.84
C ARG A 31 6.14 17.50 1.72
N TYR A 32 6.81 16.68 0.93
CA TYR A 32 8.24 16.79 0.65
C TYR A 32 8.51 17.63 -0.60
N ARG A 33 9.61 18.37 -0.60
CA ARG A 33 10.18 19.08 -1.75
C ARG A 33 11.63 18.66 -1.91
N TYR A 34 12.06 18.42 -3.15
CA TYR A 34 13.47 18.13 -3.43
C TYR A 34 14.28 19.43 -3.47
N ALA A 35 15.39 19.48 -2.72
CA ALA A 35 16.33 20.59 -2.71
C ALA A 35 17.55 20.23 -3.56
N PHE A 36 17.59 20.72 -4.81
CA PHE A 36 18.62 20.38 -5.80
C PHE A 36 20.05 20.71 -5.34
N HIS A 37 20.27 21.88 -4.72
CA HIS A 37 21.60 22.29 -4.26
C HIS A 37 22.18 21.40 -3.15
N GLN A 38 21.33 20.64 -2.46
CA GLN A 38 21.72 19.81 -1.31
C GLN A 38 21.42 18.32 -1.55
N SER A 39 20.96 17.96 -2.76
CA SER A 39 20.57 16.61 -3.17
C SER A 39 19.74 15.87 -2.12
N LYS A 40 18.77 16.56 -1.50
CA LYS A 40 18.00 16.02 -0.38
C LYS A 40 16.53 16.39 -0.42
N TRP A 41 15.70 15.54 0.16
CA TRP A 41 14.28 15.83 0.40
C TRP A 41 14.13 16.67 1.67
N ILE A 42 13.34 17.75 1.59
CA ILE A 42 13.02 18.63 2.73
C ILE A 42 11.51 18.69 2.93
N VAL A 43 11.08 18.84 4.18
CA VAL A 43 9.66 19.04 4.50
C VAL A 43 9.26 20.45 4.08
N ALA A 44 8.27 20.54 3.22
CA ALA A 44 7.75 21.79 2.65
C ALA A 44 6.36 22.17 3.19
N GLY A 45 5.79 21.37 4.10
CA GLY A 45 4.52 21.65 4.75
C GLY A 45 3.76 20.40 5.16
N PRO A 46 2.55 20.57 5.71
CA PRO A 46 1.66 19.45 6.00
C PRO A 46 1.30 18.72 4.70
N GLY A 47 1.32 17.40 4.75
CA GLY A 47 0.76 16.54 3.72
C GLY A 47 -0.76 16.75 3.67
N LYS A 48 -1.33 16.53 2.49
CA LYS A 48 -2.78 16.52 2.35
C LYS A 48 -3.29 15.19 2.91
N LEU A 49 -4.13 15.27 3.93
CA LEU A 49 -4.74 14.15 4.66
C LEU A 49 -5.25 13.03 3.70
N PRO A 50 -4.62 11.84 3.66
CA PRO A 50 -5.08 10.79 2.74
C PRO A 50 -6.08 9.79 3.35
N TYR A 51 -6.66 10.00 4.55
CA TYR A 51 -7.23 8.87 5.31
C TYR A 51 -8.71 8.91 5.70
N LEU A 52 -9.42 10.04 5.72
CA LEU A 52 -10.81 10.04 6.23
C LEU A 52 -11.80 9.35 5.26
N LEU A 53 -11.55 9.43 3.95
CA LEU A 53 -12.30 8.68 2.93
C LEU A 53 -11.84 7.20 2.85
N ASN A 54 -10.53 6.97 3.00
CA ASN A 54 -9.92 5.65 2.82
C ASN A 54 -10.19 4.70 4.00
N LEU A 55 -10.35 5.21 5.23
CA LEU A 55 -10.66 4.39 6.40
C LEU A 55 -12.09 3.83 6.37
N ILE A 56 -13.07 4.62 5.92
CA ILE A 56 -14.48 4.19 5.81
C ILE A 56 -14.64 3.09 4.75
N LEU A 57 -13.97 3.23 3.61
CA LEU A 57 -13.99 2.23 2.54
C LEU A 57 -13.26 0.94 2.95
N LYS A 58 -12.14 1.05 3.68
CA LYS A 58 -11.33 -0.10 4.11
C LYS A 58 -11.99 -0.91 5.23
N LEU A 59 -12.78 -0.27 6.11
CA LEU A 59 -13.58 -0.97 7.14
C LEU A 59 -14.71 -1.82 6.54
N ILE A 60 -15.25 -1.45 5.37
CA ILE A 60 -16.27 -2.24 4.65
C ILE A 60 -15.62 -3.41 3.89
N GLY A 61 -14.42 -3.23 3.32
CA GLY A 61 -13.76 -4.25 2.51
C GLY A 61 -13.05 -5.38 3.28
N ILE A 62 -12.60 -5.13 4.52
CA ILE A 62 -11.83 -6.11 5.32
C ILE A 62 -12.71 -7.20 5.95
N LEU A 63 -14.02 -6.99 6.09
CA LEU A 63 -14.92 -7.98 6.71
C LEU A 63 -15.14 -9.26 5.89
N VAL A 64 -14.57 -9.40 4.68
CA VAL A 64 -14.91 -10.49 3.74
C VAL A 64 -13.84 -11.57 3.55
N PHE A 65 -12.60 -11.46 4.05
CA PHE A 65 -11.62 -12.53 3.82
C PHE A 65 -10.63 -12.78 4.97
N PRO A 66 -10.62 -13.99 5.55
CA PRO A 66 -9.45 -14.53 6.21
C PRO A 66 -8.80 -15.56 5.27
N ALA A 67 -7.60 -15.27 4.79
CA ALA A 67 -6.72 -16.33 4.29
C ALA A 67 -5.27 -15.91 4.50
N PHE A 68 -4.61 -16.62 5.41
CA PHE A 68 -3.18 -16.52 5.67
C PHE A 68 -2.42 -16.97 4.41
N PHE A 69 -1.82 -16.02 3.70
CA PHE A 69 -0.90 -16.30 2.61
C PHE A 69 0.52 -15.94 3.02
N ASN A 70 1.45 -16.86 2.80
CA ASN A 70 2.88 -16.56 2.83
C ASN A 70 3.22 -15.80 1.55
N PHE A 71 3.42 -14.49 1.68
CA PHE A 71 3.91 -13.66 0.58
C PHE A 71 5.43 -13.59 0.66
N GLN A 72 6.11 -14.15 -0.35
CA GLN A 72 7.54 -13.95 -0.51
C GLN A 72 7.75 -12.87 -1.60
N PHE A 73 8.38 -11.76 -1.20
CA PHE A 73 8.82 -10.72 -2.11
C PHE A 73 10.06 -11.22 -2.86
N ILE A 74 10.02 -11.20 -4.19
CA ILE A 74 11.12 -11.60 -5.09
C ILE A 74 11.81 -10.36 -5.62
#